data_AF-A0A7J7N8J7-F1
#
_entry.id   AF-A0A7J7N8J7-F1
#
_cell.length_a   1.000
_cell.length_b   1.000
_cell.length_c   1.000
_cell.angle_alpha   90.00
_cell.angle_beta   90.00
_cell.angle_gamma   90.00
#
_symmetry.space_group_name_H-M   'P 1'
#
loop_
_entity.id
_entity.type
_entity.pdbx_description
1 polymer ?
#
loop_
_entity_poly.entity_id
_entity_poly.type
_entity_poly.pdbx_seq_one_letter_code
_entity_poly.pdbx_strand_id
1 'polypeptide(L)'
;SQKTRHYTFYYKTNKPEKHGLSCQRIFGPVKSRICVCRNYRVIGDEKEDLKFYEQYGVEFVDSRIRRYQMGYIKLARPITHAWYLKRLLNNIVNLLDKPLKELKCLVYCDV
;
A
#
# COMPACT_ATOMS: atom_id res chain seq x y z
N SER A 1 -2.74 -1.22 6.44
CA SER A 1 -2.54 -2.65 6.14
C SER A 1 -1.22 -2.85 5.39
N GLN A 2 -0.37 -3.76 5.89
CA GLN A 2 0.96 -4.04 5.32
C GLN A 2 0.85 -4.87 4.04
N LYS A 3 1.59 -4.47 2.98
CA LYS A 3 1.77 -5.26 1.76
C LYS A 3 2.84 -6.35 2.00
N THR A 4 2.51 -7.60 1.67
CA THR A 4 3.38 -8.76 1.94
C THR A 4 3.83 -9.54 0.70
N ARG A 5 3.15 -9.44 -0.45
CA ARG A 5 3.51 -10.18 -1.67
C ARG A 5 3.68 -9.28 -2.89
N HIS A 6 4.53 -9.70 -3.83
CA HIS A 6 4.82 -8.98 -5.09
C HIS A 6 3.78 -9.24 -6.20
N TYR A 7 2.94 -10.27 -6.05
CA TYR A 7 1.92 -10.61 -7.04
C TYR A 7 0.87 -9.49 -7.22
N THR A 8 0.40 -9.31 -8.44
CA THR A 8 -0.57 -8.27 -8.86
C THR A 8 -1.93 -8.87 -9.17
N PHE A 9 -2.04 -9.59 -10.29
CA PHE A 9 -3.27 -10.23 -10.77
C PHE A 9 -2.99 -11.68 -11.13
N TYR A 10 -3.99 -12.53 -10.89
CA TYR A 10 -3.93 -13.92 -11.34
C TYR A 10 -4.22 -14.02 -12.83
N TYR A 11 -3.30 -14.59 -13.61
CA TYR A 11 -3.32 -14.58 -15.07
C TYR A 11 -4.60 -15.15 -15.71
N LYS A 12 -5.22 -16.19 -15.13
CA LYS A 12 -6.44 -16.79 -15.71
C LYS A 12 -7.71 -16.01 -15.41
N THR A 13 -7.79 -15.41 -14.23
CA THR A 13 -9.06 -14.84 -13.73
C THR A 13 -9.08 -13.32 -13.80
N ASN A 14 -7.93 -12.68 -14.07
CA ASN A 14 -7.72 -11.24 -13.95
C ASN A 14 -8.22 -10.67 -12.61
N LYS A 15 -8.27 -11.51 -11.57
CA LYS A 15 -8.63 -11.09 -10.21
C LYS A 15 -7.37 -10.65 -9.46
N PRO A 16 -7.45 -9.56 -8.67
CA PRO A 16 -6.32 -9.12 -7.87
C PRO A 16 -5.98 -10.17 -6.81
N GLU A 17 -4.68 -10.42 -6.65
CA GLU A 17 -4.17 -11.42 -5.71
C GLU A 17 -4.41 -11.04 -4.25
N LYS A 18 -4.66 -12.04 -3.40
CA LYS A 18 -4.84 -11.82 -1.97
C LYS A 18 -3.49 -11.43 -1.37
N HIS A 19 -3.46 -10.32 -0.63
CA HIS A 19 -2.22 -9.70 -0.10
C HIS A 19 -1.22 -9.23 -1.17
N GLY A 20 -1.65 -9.16 -2.43
CA GLY A 20 -0.87 -8.62 -3.54
C GLY A 20 -0.89 -7.10 -3.60
N LEU A 21 -0.21 -6.58 -4.61
CA LEU A 21 -0.10 -5.17 -4.94
C LEU A 21 -1.44 -4.45 -5.15
N SER A 22 -2.47 -5.19 -5.54
CA SER A 22 -3.79 -4.63 -5.88
C SER A 22 -4.91 -5.18 -5.00
N CYS A 23 -4.55 -5.70 -3.82
CA CYS A 23 -5.46 -6.40 -2.90
C CYS A 23 -6.67 -5.54 -2.51
N GLN A 24 -7.87 -6.09 -2.70
CA GLN A 24 -9.14 -5.39 -2.43
C GLN A 24 -9.36 -5.08 -0.94
N ARG A 25 -8.70 -5.82 -0.05
CA ARG A 25 -8.75 -5.57 1.40
C ARG A 25 -7.99 -4.29 1.81
N ILE A 26 -7.01 -3.86 1.00
CA ILE A 26 -6.17 -2.69 1.31
C ILE A 26 -6.65 -1.45 0.56
N PHE A 27 -6.99 -1.61 -0.71
CA PHE A 27 -7.36 -0.51 -1.60
C PHE A 27 -8.87 -0.37 -1.81
N GLY A 28 -9.66 -1.34 -1.36
CA GLY A 28 -11.11 -1.37 -1.60
C GLY A 28 -11.53 -2.21 -2.82
N PRO A 29 -12.85 -2.34 -3.03
CA PRO A 29 -13.42 -3.27 -4.00
C PRO A 29 -13.17 -2.83 -5.45
N VAL A 30 -13.02 -3.80 -6.36
CA VAL A 30 -12.84 -3.51 -7.81
C VAL A 30 -14.13 -2.97 -8.44
N LYS A 31 -15.29 -3.47 -7.99
CA LYS A 31 -16.61 -2.99 -8.43
C LYS A 31 -17.38 -2.49 -7.21
N SER A 32 -18.05 -1.35 -7.36
CA SER A 32 -18.80 -0.72 -6.28
C SER A 32 -19.87 -1.66 -5.74
N ARG A 33 -19.94 -1.79 -4.41
CA ARG A 33 -20.92 -2.63 -3.68
C ARG A 33 -20.91 -4.13 -4.01
N ILE A 34 -19.84 -4.64 -4.63
CA ILE A 34 -19.68 -6.08 -4.94
C ILE A 34 -18.52 -6.64 -4.13
N CYS A 35 -18.77 -7.71 -3.35
CA CYS A 35 -17.73 -8.43 -2.64
C CYS A 35 -16.97 -9.42 -3.56
N VAL A 36 -15.80 -9.89 -3.14
CA VAL A 36 -14.96 -10.88 -3.87
C VAL A 36 -15.72 -12.19 -4.13
N CYS A 37 -16.62 -12.59 -3.23
CA CYS A 37 -17.49 -13.76 -3.39
C CYS A 37 -18.63 -13.56 -4.41
N ARG A 38 -18.72 -12.39 -5.07
CA ARG A 38 -19.82 -11.98 -5.98
C ARG A 38 -21.19 -11.85 -5.31
N ASN A 39 -21.28 -11.94 -3.99
CA ASN A 39 -22.50 -11.59 -3.27
C ASN A 39 -22.70 -10.06 -3.36
N TYR A 40 -23.86 -9.65 -3.87
CA TYR A 40 -24.34 -8.28 -3.84
C TYR A 40 -25.10 -8.06 -2.54
N ARG A 41 -25.00 -6.86 -1.96
CA ARG A 41 -25.92 -6.42 -0.90
C ARG A 41 -27.00 -5.55 -1.54
N VAL A 42 -28.26 -5.86 -1.28
CA VAL A 42 -29.37 -5.00 -1.66
C VAL A 42 -29.42 -3.84 -0.67
N ILE A 43 -29.78 -2.64 -1.15
CA ILE A 43 -29.93 -1.46 -0.28
C ILE A 43 -31.14 -1.74 0.63
N GLY A 44 -30.96 -1.74 1.96
CA GLY A 44 -32.04 -1.98 2.94
C GLY A 44 -31.94 -3.26 3.78
N ASP A 45 -30.90 -4.09 3.61
CA ASP A 45 -30.68 -5.24 4.50
C ASP A 45 -30.17 -4.78 5.88
N GLU A 46 -30.70 -5.35 6.97
CA GLU A 46 -30.39 -5.13 8.40
C GLU A 46 -28.88 -5.22 8.79
N LYS A 47 -28.01 -5.51 7.83
CA LYS A 47 -26.54 -5.58 7.94
C LYS A 47 -25.86 -4.28 7.51
N GLU A 48 -26.54 -3.13 7.57
CA GLU A 48 -25.96 -1.81 7.27
C GLU A 48 -24.77 -1.49 8.17
N ASP A 49 -24.76 -1.99 9.40
CA ASP A 49 -23.70 -1.72 10.39
C ASP A 49 -22.37 -2.40 10.07
N LEU A 50 -22.39 -3.53 9.36
CA LEU A 50 -21.18 -4.28 9.02
C LEU A 50 -20.55 -3.73 7.75
N LYS A 51 -19.73 -2.68 7.92
CA LYS A 51 -18.88 -2.08 6.86
C LYS A 51 -17.99 -3.10 6.12
N PHE A 52 -17.64 -4.20 6.78
CA PHE A 52 -16.72 -5.23 6.29
C PHE A 52 -17.41 -6.59 6.12
N TYR A 53 -17.04 -7.34 5.09
CA TYR A 53 -17.40 -8.76 5.00
C TYR A 53 -16.37 -9.61 5.76
N GLU A 54 -16.73 -10.22 6.90
CA GLU A 54 -15.80 -10.90 7.81
C GLU A 54 -14.90 -11.95 7.14
N GLN A 55 -15.40 -12.71 6.18
CA GLN A 55 -14.62 -13.77 5.54
C GLN A 55 -13.55 -13.26 4.56
N TYR A 56 -13.78 -12.11 3.90
CA TYR A 56 -12.88 -11.59 2.86
C TYR A 56 -12.20 -10.27 3.25
N GLY A 57 -12.70 -9.60 4.29
CA GLY A 57 -12.19 -8.33 4.81
C GLY A 57 -12.24 -7.19 3.79
N VAL A 58 -13.18 -7.25 2.83
CA VAL A 58 -13.38 -6.20 1.81
C VAL A 58 -14.53 -5.32 2.24
N GLU A 59 -14.32 -4.01 2.19
CA GLU A 59 -15.33 -3.01 2.52
C GLU A 59 -16.36 -2.88 1.39
N PHE A 60 -17.64 -2.73 1.75
CA PHE A 60 -18.71 -2.42 0.79
C PHE A 60 -18.78 -0.91 0.54
N VAL A 61 -17.84 -0.41 -0.25
CA VAL A 61 -17.76 1.02 -0.62
C VAL A 61 -17.75 1.16 -2.14
N ASP A 62 -17.85 2.39 -2.61
CA ASP A 62 -17.62 2.72 -4.01
C ASP A 62 -16.16 2.40 -4.41
N SER A 63 -15.99 1.74 -5.55
CA SER A 63 -14.67 1.46 -6.16
C SER A 63 -13.76 2.70 -6.31
N ARG A 64 -14.34 3.92 -6.29
CA ARG A 64 -13.62 5.20 -6.26
C ARG A 64 -12.59 5.30 -5.12
N ILE A 65 -12.79 4.62 -3.98
CA ILE A 65 -11.84 4.68 -2.86
C ILE A 65 -10.45 4.15 -3.22
N ARG A 66 -10.33 3.28 -4.24
CA ARG A 66 -9.05 2.75 -4.73
C ARG A 66 -8.08 3.82 -5.22
N ARG A 67 -8.58 5.02 -5.54
CA ARG A 67 -7.77 6.17 -5.96
C ARG A 67 -7.18 6.94 -4.78
N TYR A 68 -7.76 6.80 -3.60
CA TYR A 68 -7.44 7.61 -2.42
C TYR A 68 -6.85 6.77 -1.27
N GLN A 69 -7.19 5.48 -1.17
CA GLN A 69 -6.62 4.60 -0.17
C GLN A 69 -5.15 4.29 -0.47
N MET A 70 -4.30 4.52 0.52
CA MET A 70 -2.85 4.30 0.43
C MET A 70 -2.46 3.00 1.15
N GLY A 71 -1.60 2.22 0.51
CA GLY A 71 -0.90 1.10 1.12
C GLY A 71 0.52 1.50 1.52
N TYR A 72 1.14 0.75 2.43
CA TYR A 72 2.55 0.92 2.77
C TYR A 72 3.28 -0.43 2.78
N ILE A 73 4.59 -0.36 2.55
CA ILE A 73 5.50 -1.49 2.67
C ILE A 73 6.33 -1.27 3.93
N LYS A 74 6.27 -2.22 4.87
CA LYS A 74 7.14 -2.20 6.04
C LYS A 74 8.49 -2.76 5.61
N LEU A 75 9.50 -1.90 5.60
CA LEU A 75 10.87 -2.29 5.27
C LEU A 75 11.50 -3.04 6.46
N ALA A 76 12.35 -4.02 6.19
CA ALA A 76 13.10 -4.72 7.22
C ALA A 76 14.20 -3.85 7.85
N ARG A 77 14.73 -2.91 7.06
CA ARG A 77 15.76 -1.94 7.46
C ARG A 77 15.34 -0.53 7.04
N PRO A 78 15.71 0.51 7.79
CA PRO A 78 15.44 1.88 7.38
C PRO A 78 16.20 2.21 6.09
N ILE A 79 15.57 3.03 5.24
CA ILE A 79 16.15 3.51 3.98
C ILE A 79 16.04 5.03 3.97
N THR A 80 17.06 5.69 3.45
CA THR A 80 17.07 7.15 3.25
C THR A 80 16.43 7.51 1.91
N HIS A 81 15.60 8.56 1.90
CA HIS A 81 14.93 8.99 0.67
C HIS A 81 15.93 9.67 -0.27
N ALA A 82 15.98 9.27 -1.54
CA ALA A 82 16.96 9.74 -2.51
C ALA A 82 16.96 11.27 -2.71
N TRP A 83 15.81 11.93 -2.54
CA TRP A 83 15.71 13.41 -2.61
C TRP A 83 16.56 14.12 -1.55
N TYR A 84 16.71 13.55 -0.35
CA TYR A 84 17.54 14.14 0.71
C TYR A 84 19.03 13.80 0.56
N LEU A 85 19.38 12.85 -0.32
CA LEU A 85 20.78 12.51 -0.61
C LEU A 85 21.34 13.27 -1.82
N LYS A 86 20.48 13.57 -2.80
CA LYS A 86 20.90 14.17 -4.09
C LYS A 86 20.83 15.69 -4.12
N ARG A 87 20.16 16.35 -3.16
CA ARG A 87 20.09 17.82 -3.11
C ARG A 87 21.45 18.40 -2.69
N LEU A 88 21.76 19.60 -3.20
CA LEU A 88 22.98 20.35 -2.88
C LEU A 88 22.88 21.02 -1.49
N LEU A 89 21.68 21.44 -1.10
CA LEU A 89 21.37 21.95 0.24
C LEU A 89 20.70 20.83 1.03
N ASN A 90 21.52 19.94 1.60
CA ASN A 90 21.03 18.84 2.42
C ASN A 90 20.91 19.31 3.87
N ASN A 91 19.68 19.61 4.31
CA ASN A 91 19.41 19.89 5.73
C ASN A 91 19.91 18.77 6.65
N ILE A 92 19.95 17.52 6.17
CA ILE A 92 20.49 16.37 6.91
C ILE A 92 22.01 16.48 7.11
N VAL A 93 22.74 17.00 6.11
CA VAL A 93 24.20 17.20 6.22
C VAL A 93 24.51 18.30 7.22
N ASN A 94 23.80 19.42 7.16
CA ASN A 94 23.94 20.50 8.15
C ASN A 94 23.50 20.08 9.56
N LEU A 95 22.55 19.15 9.69
CA LEU A 95 22.14 18.62 10.99
C LEU A 95 23.19 17.68 11.59
N LEU A 96 23.90 16.94 10.75
CA LEU A 96 24.85 15.90 11.17
C LEU A 96 26.31 16.37 11.15
N ASP A 97 26.59 17.59 10.72
CA ASP A 97 27.93 18.18 10.56
C ASP A 97 28.94 17.23 9.88
N LYS A 98 28.48 16.48 8.87
CA LYS A 98 29.30 15.50 8.13
C LYS A 98 29.36 15.81 6.64
N PRO A 99 30.52 15.62 5.97
CA PRO A 99 30.62 15.84 4.54
C PRO A 99 29.70 14.87 3.76
N LEU A 100 29.10 15.36 2.68
CA LEU A 100 28.17 14.59 1.84
C LEU A 100 28.78 13.27 1.31
N LYS A 101 30.10 13.26 1.10
CA LYS A 101 30.83 12.09 0.62
C LYS A 101 30.78 10.94 1.64
N GLU A 102 30.99 11.23 2.92
CA GLU A 102 30.91 10.23 4.00
C GLU A 102 29.48 9.71 4.16
N LEU A 103 28.48 10.60 4.12
CA LEU A 103 27.08 10.21 4.24
C LEU A 103 26.63 9.28 3.10
N LYS A 104 27.06 9.56 1.87
CA LYS A 104 26.78 8.69 0.72
C LYS A 104 27.44 7.33 0.88
N CYS A 105 28.70 7.30 1.28
CA CYS A 105 29.45 6.07 1.55
C CYS A 105 28.70 5.16 2.56
N LEU A 106 28.25 5.76 3.68
CA LEU A 106 27.48 5.06 4.72
C LEU A 106 26.13 4.53 4.22
N VAL A 107 25.41 5.29 3.40
CA VAL A 107 24.09 4.88 2.87
C VAL A 107 24.22 3.79 1.81
N TYR A 108 25.21 3.88 0.94
CA TYR A 108 25.45 2.87 -0.09
C TYR A 108 26.17 1.63 0.45
N CYS A 109 26.54 1.64 1.74
CA CYS A 109 27.41 0.62 2.34
C CYS A 109 28.68 0.40 1.50
N ASP A 110 29.22 1.49 0.93
CA ASP A 110 30.51 1.45 0.27
C ASP A 110 31.56 1.24 1.38
N VAL A 111 32.26 0.11 1.32
CA VAL A 111 33.35 -0.23 2.25
C VAL A 111 34.66 0.32 1.69
#